data_AF-A0A916MCX7-F1
#
_entry.id   AF-A0A916MCX7-F1
#
_cell.length_a   1.000
_cell.length_b   1.000
_cell.length_c   1.000
_cell.angle_alpha   90.00
_cell.angle_beta   90.00
_cell.angle_gamma   90.00
#
_symmetry.space_group_name_H-M   'P 1'
#
loop_
_entity.id
_entity.type
_entity.pdbx_description
1 polymer ?
#
loop_
_entity_poly.entity_id
_entity_poly.type
_entity_poly.pdbx_seq_one_letter_code
_entity_poly.pdbx_strand_id
1 'polypeptide(L)'
;MQNPESSYNLPDDRGHFGKFGGIFVAETLIPALEELRLAYEAAKADPAFRAEFEYELKHYVGRPSPIYHAKRWSNTLGGAQIYLK
;
A
#
# COMPACT_ATOMS: atom_id res chain seq x y z
N MET A 1 16.43 -18.39 -18.68
CA MET A 1 15.05 -18.54 -18.18
C MET A 1 14.49 -17.15 -18.02
N GLN A 2 13.75 -16.63 -19.01
CA GLN A 2 13.00 -15.38 -18.83
C GLN A 2 11.99 -15.59 -17.69
N ASN A 3 12.02 -14.71 -16.68
CA ASN A 3 10.96 -14.63 -15.68
C ASN A 3 9.91 -13.66 -16.25
N PRO A 4 8.76 -14.11 -16.74
CA PRO A 4 7.76 -13.18 -17.25
C PRO A 4 7.19 -12.44 -16.04
N GLU A 5 7.50 -11.15 -15.96
CA GLU A 5 6.78 -10.13 -15.21
C GLU A 5 5.32 -10.52 -15.01
N SER A 6 5.00 -11.09 -13.84
CA SER A 6 3.62 -11.19 -13.39
C SER A 6 3.18 -9.76 -13.13
N SER A 7 2.56 -9.15 -14.14
CA SER A 7 1.85 -7.89 -14.01
C SER A 7 0.87 -8.04 -12.84
N TYR A 8 1.25 -7.48 -11.68
CA TYR A 8 0.47 -7.55 -10.47
C TYR A 8 -0.78 -6.68 -10.66
N ASN A 9 -1.88 -7.31 -11.07
CA ASN A 9 -3.16 -6.66 -11.38
C ASN A 9 -4.23 -7.01 -10.34
N LEU A 10 -3.85 -7.03 -9.06
CA LEU A 10 -4.76 -7.25 -7.95
C LEU A 10 -4.98 -5.96 -7.16
N PRO A 11 -6.18 -5.75 -6.56
CA PRO A 11 -7.39 -6.57 -6.73
C PRO A 11 -7.97 -6.47 -8.16
N ASP A 12 -8.91 -7.35 -8.50
CA ASP A 12 -9.71 -7.19 -9.73
C ASP A 12 -10.66 -5.97 -9.65
N ASP A 13 -11.34 -5.65 -10.76
CA ASP A 13 -12.26 -4.50 -10.85
C ASP A 13 -13.44 -4.58 -9.87
N ARG A 14 -13.71 -5.77 -9.30
CA ARG A 14 -14.75 -6.00 -8.30
C ARG A 14 -14.20 -5.97 -6.87
N GLY A 15 -12.92 -5.65 -6.69
CA GLY A 15 -12.25 -5.58 -5.40
C GLY A 15 -11.81 -6.94 -4.84
N HIS A 16 -11.78 -8.00 -5.66
CA HIS A 16 -11.38 -9.33 -5.19
C HIS A 16 -9.90 -9.63 -5.40
N PHE A 17 -9.31 -10.25 -4.38
CA PHE A 17 -8.03 -10.95 -4.42
C PHE A 17 -8.30 -12.46 -4.56
N GLY A 18 -8.57 -12.91 -5.78
CA GLY A 18 -9.06 -14.27 -6.03
C GLY A 18 -10.44 -14.46 -5.41
N LYS A 19 -10.58 -15.34 -4.42
CA LYS A 19 -11.86 -15.58 -3.72
C LYS A 19 -12.13 -14.67 -2.52
N PHE A 20 -11.19 -13.78 -2.19
CA PHE A 20 -11.25 -12.93 -1.00
C PHE A 20 -11.44 -11.46 -1.38
N GLY A 21 -11.90 -10.61 -0.47
CA GLY A 21 -12.16 -9.19 -0.75
C GLY A 21 -13.60 -8.98 -1.25
N GLY A 22 -13.79 -8.08 -2.20
CA GLY A 22 -15.10 -7.71 -2.72
C GLY A 22 -15.80 -6.63 -1.90
N ILE A 23 -16.99 -6.24 -2.36
CA ILE A 23 -17.82 -5.20 -1.72
C ILE A 23 -19.09 -5.85 -1.19
N PHE A 24 -19.10 -6.18 0.09
CA PHE A 24 -20.23 -6.80 0.80
C PHE A 24 -20.81 -5.84 1.83
N VAL A 25 -21.47 -4.79 1.35
CA VAL A 25 -22.07 -3.73 2.17
C VAL A 25 -23.56 -3.57 1.86
N ALA A 26 -24.27 -2.78 2.67
CA ALA A 26 -25.65 -2.41 2.38
C ALA A 26 -25.75 -1.61 1.07
N GLU A 27 -26.83 -1.82 0.31
CA GLU A 27 -27.07 -1.14 -0.98
C GLU A 27 -26.99 0.38 -0.87
N THR A 28 -27.45 0.93 0.26
CA THR A 28 -27.40 2.37 0.55
C THR A 28 -25.99 2.95 0.61
N LEU A 29 -24.95 2.12 0.76
CA LEU A 29 -23.55 2.55 0.78
C LEU A 29 -22.87 2.43 -0.60
N ILE A 30 -23.47 1.72 -1.55
CA ILE A 30 -22.88 1.52 -2.89
C ILE A 30 -22.56 2.85 -3.58
N PRO A 31 -23.46 3.87 -3.60
CA PRO A 31 -23.16 5.13 -4.27
C PRO A 31 -21.95 5.86 -3.70
N ALA A 32 -21.82 5.89 -2.36
CA ALA A 32 -20.71 6.56 -1.68
C ALA A 32 -19.37 5.85 -1.92
N LEU A 33 -19.37 4.50 -1.97
CA LEU A 33 -18.17 3.73 -2.29
C LEU A 33 -17.71 3.95 -3.73
N GLU A 34 -18.65 4.05 -4.67
CA GLU A 34 -18.31 4.31 -6.07
C GLU A 34 -17.75 5.73 -6.26
N GLU A 35 -18.35 6.73 -5.62
CA GLU A 35 -17.81 8.10 -5.60
C GLU A 35 -16.37 8.13 -5.06
N LEU A 36 -16.14 7.46 -3.92
CA LEU A 36 -14.80 7.36 -3.33
C LEU A 36 -13.80 6.67 -4.26
N ARG A 37 -14.21 5.58 -4.92
CA ARG A 37 -13.36 4.84 -5.87
C ARG A 37 -12.92 5.75 -7.03
N LEU A 38 -13.87 6.48 -7.62
CA LEU A 38 -13.58 7.39 -8.73
C LEU A 38 -12.67 8.55 -8.29
N ALA A 39 -12.93 9.14 -7.12
CA ALA A 39 -12.09 10.19 -6.57
C ALA A 39 -10.66 9.71 -6.28
N TYR A 40 -10.52 8.50 -5.74
CA TYR A 40 -9.21 7.89 -5.49
C TYR A 40 -8.42 7.65 -6.79
N GLU A 41 -9.04 7.08 -7.83
CA GLU A 41 -8.35 6.85 -9.11
C GLU A 41 -7.92 8.17 -9.77
N ALA A 42 -8.76 9.21 -9.70
CA ALA A 42 -8.39 10.55 -10.17
C ALA A 42 -7.20 11.12 -9.38
N ALA A 43 -7.24 11.10 -8.04
CA ALA A 43 -6.17 11.63 -7.19
C ALA A 43 -4.86 10.86 -7.34
N LYS A 44 -4.92 9.53 -7.48
CA LYS A 44 -3.74 8.68 -7.71
C LYS A 44 -3.04 9.00 -9.03
N ALA A 45 -3.80 9.37 -10.06
CA ALA A 45 -3.26 9.75 -11.37
C ALA A 45 -2.76 11.21 -11.42
N ASP A 46 -3.20 12.07 -10.51
CA ASP A 46 -2.84 13.49 -10.46
C ASP A 46 -1.42 13.72 -9.92
N PRO A 47 -0.50 14.28 -10.72
CA PRO A 47 0.85 14.62 -10.27
C PRO A 47 0.88 15.66 -9.15
N ALA A 48 -0.08 16.60 -9.10
CA ALA A 48 -0.10 17.64 -8.09
C ALA A 48 -0.44 17.06 -6.71
N PHE A 49 -1.48 16.21 -6.64
CA PHE A 49 -1.84 15.47 -5.43
C PHE A 49 -0.67 14.61 -4.93
N ARG A 50 0.01 13.89 -5.84
CA ARG A 50 1.19 13.08 -5.48
C ARG A 50 2.32 13.91 -4.91
N ALA A 51 2.61 15.07 -5.49
CA ALA A 51 3.67 15.96 -5.02
C ALA A 51 3.37 16.50 -3.61
N GLU A 52 2.14 16.91 -3.35
CA GLU A 52 1.68 17.35 -2.03
C GLU A 52 1.76 16.20 -1.01
N PHE A 53 1.23 15.03 -1.36
CA PHE A 53 1.29 13.85 -0.51
C PHE A 53 2.73 13.47 -0.12
N GLU A 54 3.66 13.45 -1.08
CA GLU A 54 5.08 13.18 -0.83
C GLU A 54 5.75 14.26 0.03
N TYR A 55 5.38 15.53 -0.19
CA TYR A 55 5.83 16.64 0.64
C TYR A 55 5.40 16.47 2.10
N GLU A 56 4.12 16.21 2.34
CA GLU A 56 3.57 16.00 3.68
C GLU A 56 4.18 14.77 4.37
N LEU A 57 4.35 13.67 3.62
CA LEU A 57 5.04 12.49 4.13
C LEU A 57 6.44 12.83 4.64
N LYS A 58 7.18 13.70 3.95
CA LYS A 58 8.55 14.07 4.31
C LYS A 58 8.61 15.11 5.43
N HIS A 59 7.83 16.17 5.31
CA HIS A 59 7.99 17.38 6.12
C HIS A 59 7.09 17.42 7.35
N TYR A 60 5.96 16.71 7.33
CA TYR A 60 5.03 16.63 8.44
C TYR A 60 5.08 15.26 9.14
N VAL A 61 4.98 14.16 8.37
CA VAL A 61 4.96 12.79 8.93
C VAL A 61 6.38 12.30 9.30
N GLY A 62 7.42 12.82 8.65
CA GLY A 62 8.82 12.46 8.93
C GLY A 62 9.32 11.20 8.24
N ARG A 63 8.84 10.91 7.03
CA ARG A 63 9.31 9.80 6.19
C ARG A 63 10.60 10.18 5.42
N PRO A 64 11.42 9.17 5.04
CA PRO A 64 11.25 7.74 5.29
C PRO A 64 11.57 7.33 6.74
N SER A 65 10.81 6.37 7.29
CA SER A 65 11.19 5.75 8.56
C SER A 65 12.52 4.99 8.39
N PRO A 66 13.44 5.07 9.37
CA PRO A 66 14.70 4.37 9.31
C PRO A 66 14.50 2.85 9.34
N ILE A 67 15.41 2.11 8.71
CA ILE A 67 15.53 0.67 8.93
C ILE A 67 16.53 0.44 10.05
N TYR A 68 16.07 -0.08 11.18
CA TYR A 68 16.91 -0.25 12.36
C TYR A 68 17.50 -1.67 12.44
N HIS A 69 18.83 -1.79 12.44
CA HIS A 69 19.50 -3.07 12.68
C HIS A 69 19.51 -3.42 14.16
N ALA A 70 18.71 -4.41 14.54
CA ALA A 70 18.56 -4.85 15.93
C ALA A 70 19.69 -5.80 16.35
N LYS A 71 20.93 -5.29 16.39
CA LYS A 71 22.16 -6.07 16.67
C LYS A 71 22.06 -7.01 17.87
N ARG A 72 21.48 -6.53 18.97
CA ARG A 72 21.32 -7.35 20.19
C ARG A 72 20.46 -8.58 19.91
N TRP A 73 19.33 -8.40 19.23
CA TRP A 73 18.44 -9.50 18.87
C TRP A 73 19.08 -10.47 17.88
N SER A 74 19.76 -9.95 16.85
CA SER A 74 20.51 -10.77 15.89
C SER A 74 21.51 -11.68 16.61
N ASN A 75 22.24 -11.13 17.57
CA ASN A 75 23.24 -11.88 18.34
C ASN A 75 22.59 -12.89 19.30
N THR A 76 21.55 -12.49 20.04
CA THR A 76 20.87 -13.37 21.01
C THR A 76 20.21 -14.57 20.34
N LEU A 77 19.64 -14.40 19.15
CA LEU A 77 18.97 -15.49 18.41
C LEU A 77 19.95 -16.35 17.60
N GLY A 78 21.17 -15.86 17.36
CA GLY A 78 22.26 -16.63 16.74
C GLY A 78 22.04 -17.01 15.26
N GLY A 79 21.05 -16.41 14.59
CA GLY A 79 20.65 -16.74 13.23
C GLY A 79 20.78 -15.58 12.25
N ALA A 80 19.69 -15.29 11.53
CA ALA A 80 19.65 -14.20 10.56
C ALA A 80 19.84 -12.81 11.22
N GLN A 81 20.26 -11.83 10.42
CA GLN A 81 20.32 -10.44 10.86
C GLN A 81 18.92 -9.83 10.88
N ILE A 82 18.54 -9.24 12.01
CA ILE A 82 17.20 -8.68 12.22
C ILE A 82 17.21 -7.18 11.98
N TYR A 83 16.35 -6.74 11.06
CA TYR A 83 16.12 -5.34 10.74
C TYR A 83 14.64 -5.01 10.97
N LEU A 84 14.39 -3.91 11.66
CA LEU A 84 13.05 -3.41 11.97
C LEU A 84 12.71 -2.27 11.02
N LYS A 85 11.54 -2.34 10.38
CA LYS A 85 10.99 -1.26 9.57
C LYS A 85 10.16 -0.30 10.40
#